data_AF-A0A3D1KZ49-F1
#
_entry.id   AF-A0A3D1KZ49-F1
#
_cell.length_a   1.000
_cell.length_b   1.000
_cell.length_c   1.000
_cell.angle_alpha   90.00
_cell.angle_beta   90.00
_cell.angle_gamma   90.00
#
_symmetry.space_group_name_H-M   'P 1'
#
loop_
_entity.id
_entity.type
_entity.pdbx_description
1 polymer ?
#
loop_
_entity_poly.entity_id
_entity_poly.type
_entity_poly.pdbx_seq_one_letter_code
_entity_poly.pdbx_strand_id
1 'polypeptide(L)'
;MGNITTSADLKLEIQVLEEQQTFHAIQLREQFFLITESLKPANLIANTLNEMKSSPYLANNAISAAIGLTAGYLSRKAVIRESDSNLRKLFGAVLQLGITNLVAQHPDNIIAFGKFIFQNIFRKTETNYSKP
;
A
#
# COMPACT_ATOMS: atom_id res chain seq x y z
N MET A 1 -44.62 -33.22 12.96
CA MET A 1 -45.62 -32.20 13.35
C MET A 1 -46.92 -32.92 13.61
N GLY A 2 -47.30 -33.06 14.88
CA GLY A 2 -48.58 -33.67 15.27
C GLY A 2 -49.72 -32.69 15.02
N ASN A 3 -50.91 -33.20 14.71
CA ASN A 3 -52.09 -32.36 14.53
C ASN A 3 -52.43 -31.64 15.85
N ILE A 4 -52.44 -30.30 15.83
CA ILE A 4 -52.88 -29.50 16.97
C ILE A 4 -54.39 -29.68 17.10
N THR A 5 -54.80 -30.47 18.09
CA THR A 5 -56.22 -30.85 18.25
C THR A 5 -56.83 -30.22 19.49
N THR A 6 -56.02 -29.74 20.43
CA THR A 6 -56.47 -29.11 21.67
C THR A 6 -55.76 -27.78 21.96
N SER A 7 -56.37 -26.94 22.80
CA SER A 7 -55.80 -25.65 23.24
C SER A 7 -54.49 -25.82 24.03
N ALA A 8 -54.30 -26.97 24.68
CA ALA A 8 -53.07 -27.30 25.40
C ALA A 8 -51.92 -27.61 24.42
N ASP A 9 -52.18 -28.36 23.34
CA ASP A 9 -51.20 -28.65 22.30
C ASP A 9 -50.72 -27.37 21.61
N LEU A 10 -51.64 -26.43 21.34
CA LEU A 10 -51.31 -25.15 20.73
C LEU A 10 -50.35 -24.33 21.61
N LYS A 11 -50.59 -24.31 22.93
CA LYS A 11 -49.75 -23.57 23.87
C LYS A 11 -48.34 -24.17 23.99
N LEU A 12 -48.25 -25.50 23.96
CA LEU A 12 -46.96 -26.20 23.96
C LEU A 12 -46.17 -25.93 22.67
N GLU A 13 -46.84 -25.97 21.51
CA GLU A 13 -46.18 -25.68 20.23
C GLU A 13 -45.70 -24.22 20.16
N ILE A 14 -46.50 -23.26 20.65
CA ILE A 14 -46.08 -21.86 20.77
C ILE A 14 -44.83 -21.73 21.63
N GLN A 15 -44.79 -22.41 22.79
CA GLN A 15 -43.62 -22.36 23.66
C GLN A 15 -42.36 -22.95 22.98
N VAL A 16 -42.51 -24.07 22.26
CA VAL A 16 -41.40 -24.67 21.48
C VAL A 16 -40.93 -23.71 20.38
N LEU A 17 -41.85 -23.07 19.68
CA LEU A 17 -41.52 -22.11 18.61
C LEU A 17 -40.86 -20.84 19.17
N GLU A 18 -41.28 -20.35 20.34
CA GLU A 18 -40.64 -19.22 21.03
C GLU A 18 -39.20 -19.57 21.43
N GLU A 19 -38.98 -20.76 21.99
CA GLU A 19 -37.63 -21.24 22.31
C GLU A 19 -36.76 -21.35 21.04
N GLN A 20 -37.28 -21.92 19.96
CA GLN A 20 -36.56 -21.98 18.68
C GLN A 20 -36.25 -20.58 18.13
N GLN A 21 -37.21 -19.65 18.20
CA GLN A 21 -37.01 -18.28 17.74
C GLN A 21 -35.90 -17.58 18.54
N THR A 22 -35.88 -17.73 19.86
CA THR A 22 -34.82 -17.15 20.70
C THR A 22 -33.45 -17.76 20.37
N PHE A 23 -33.38 -19.07 20.17
CA PHE A 23 -32.15 -19.75 19.76
C PHE A 23 -31.64 -19.23 18.41
N HIS A 24 -32.51 -19.13 17.41
CA HIS A 24 -32.15 -18.58 16.10
C HIS A 24 -31.70 -17.12 16.17
N ALA A 25 -32.33 -16.31 17.02
CA ALA A 25 -31.92 -14.91 17.21
C ALA A 25 -30.52 -14.79 17.82
N ILE A 26 -30.17 -15.67 18.77
CA ILE A 26 -28.82 -15.73 19.36
C ILE A 26 -27.80 -16.14 18.30
N GLN A 27 -28.06 -17.21 17.55
CA GLN A 27 -27.17 -17.66 16.48
C GLN A 27 -26.95 -16.57 15.42
N LEU A 28 -28.01 -15.86 15.03
CA LEU A 28 -27.89 -14.77 14.06
C LEU A 28 -27.02 -13.63 14.59
N ARG A 29 -27.15 -13.27 15.87
CA ARG A 29 -26.29 -12.27 16.51
C ARG A 29 -24.83 -12.69 16.54
N GLU A 30 -24.54 -13.96 16.84
CA GLU A 30 -23.18 -14.48 16.82
C GLU A 30 -22.58 -14.44 15.42
N GLN A 31 -23.32 -14.91 14.40
CA GLN A 31 -22.87 -14.86 13.01
C GLN A 31 -22.65 -13.42 12.55
N PHE A 32 -23.55 -12.50 12.91
CA PHE A 32 -23.39 -11.08 12.61
C PHE A 32 -22.12 -10.53 13.27
N PHE A 33 -21.87 -10.84 14.54
CA PHE A 33 -20.66 -10.41 15.23
C PHE A 33 -19.40 -10.94 14.53
N LEU A 34 -19.35 -12.21 14.17
CA LEU A 34 -18.22 -12.82 13.45
C LEU A 34 -17.98 -12.18 12.07
N ILE A 35 -19.06 -11.87 11.34
CA ILE A 35 -18.97 -11.17 10.05
C ILE A 35 -18.42 -9.76 10.27
N THR A 36 -18.97 -9.01 11.24
CA THR A 36 -18.47 -7.67 11.54
C THR A 36 -17.01 -7.67 11.99
N GLU A 37 -16.60 -8.69 12.73
CA GLU A 37 -15.21 -8.86 13.16
C GLU A 37 -14.31 -9.17 11.95
N SER A 38 -14.70 -10.13 11.09
CA SER A 38 -13.89 -10.51 9.93
C SER A 38 -13.77 -9.40 8.87
N LEU A 39 -14.78 -8.53 8.75
CA LEU A 39 -14.77 -7.37 7.86
C LEU A 39 -13.98 -6.17 8.40
N LYS A 40 -13.47 -6.22 9.64
CA LYS A 40 -12.58 -5.17 10.14
C LYS A 40 -11.34 -5.08 9.24
N PRO A 41 -10.87 -3.87 8.88
CA PRO A 41 -9.72 -3.71 7.99
C PRO A 41 -8.48 -4.50 8.44
N ALA A 42 -8.22 -4.56 9.74
CA ALA A 42 -7.10 -5.32 10.30
C ALA A 42 -7.22 -6.83 10.03
N ASN A 43 -8.42 -7.40 10.18
CA ASN A 43 -8.68 -8.82 9.94
C ASN A 43 -8.71 -9.17 8.45
N LEU A 44 -9.21 -8.25 7.61
CA LEU A 44 -9.10 -8.38 6.15
C LEU A 44 -7.64 -8.45 5.71
N ILE A 45 -6.80 -7.52 6.18
CA ILE A 45 -5.35 -7.53 5.87
C ILE A 45 -4.71 -8.82 6.38
N ALA A 46 -5.00 -9.23 7.61
CA ALA A 46 -4.44 -10.46 8.19
C ALA A 46 -4.85 -11.73 7.40
N ASN A 47 -6.12 -11.82 7.00
CA ASN A 47 -6.62 -12.92 6.20
C ASN A 47 -5.98 -12.94 4.79
N THR A 48 -5.90 -11.79 4.12
CA THR A 48 -5.22 -11.67 2.82
C THR A 48 -3.73 -12.05 2.93
N LEU A 49 -3.03 -11.62 3.97
CA LEU A 49 -1.62 -11.99 4.19
C LEU A 49 -1.44 -13.49 4.49
N ASN A 50 -2.39 -14.13 5.18
CA ASN A 50 -2.36 -15.57 5.39
C ASN A 50 -2.67 -16.35 4.10
N GLU A 51 -3.64 -15.90 3.30
CA GLU A 51 -3.94 -16.49 1.98
C GLU A 51 -2.76 -16.35 1.00
N MET A 52 -2.01 -15.25 1.09
CA MET A 52 -0.79 -15.04 0.30
C MET A 52 0.30 -16.08 0.56
N LYS A 53 0.40 -16.64 1.77
CA LYS A 53 1.40 -17.70 2.06
C LYS A 53 1.12 -18.98 1.26
N SER A 54 -0.15 -19.21 0.93
CA SER A 54 -0.60 -20.39 0.19
C SER A 54 -0.50 -20.23 -1.33
N SER A 55 -0.26 -19.01 -1.84
CA SER A 55 -0.21 -18.72 -3.27
C SER A 55 1.05 -17.94 -3.67
N PRO A 56 1.98 -18.53 -4.44
CA PRO A 56 3.19 -17.86 -4.90
C PRO A 56 2.92 -16.59 -5.70
N TYR A 57 1.82 -16.56 -6.45
CA TYR A 57 1.41 -15.41 -7.25
C TYR A 57 1.03 -14.20 -6.38
N LEU A 58 0.22 -14.43 -5.34
CA LEU A 58 -0.21 -13.36 -4.43
C LEU A 58 0.97 -12.83 -3.60
N ALA A 59 1.89 -13.70 -3.19
CA ALA A 59 3.13 -13.30 -2.53
C ALA A 59 3.96 -12.35 -3.41
N ASN A 60 4.15 -12.69 -4.69
CA ASN A 60 4.91 -11.85 -5.61
C ASN A 60 4.25 -10.48 -5.85
N ASN A 61 2.91 -10.45 -5.97
CA ASN A 61 2.19 -9.20 -6.17
C ASN A 61 2.25 -8.29 -4.93
N ALA A 62 2.20 -8.85 -3.73
CA ALA A 62 2.32 -8.09 -2.50
C ALA A 62 3.74 -7.55 -2.27
N ILE A 63 4.78 -8.33 -2.61
CA ILE A 63 6.17 -7.83 -2.60
C ILE A 63 6.30 -6.65 -3.57
N SER A 64 5.74 -6.79 -4.78
CA SER A 64 5.76 -5.72 -5.78
C SER A 64 5.02 -4.46 -5.28
N ALA A 65 3.86 -4.63 -4.64
CA ALA A 65 3.13 -3.53 -4.02
C ALA A 65 3.89 -2.90 -2.85
N ALA A 66 4.52 -3.69 -1.97
CA ALA A 66 5.32 -3.20 -0.86
C ALA A 66 6.54 -2.41 -1.35
N ILE A 67 7.21 -2.88 -2.41
CA ILE A 67 8.29 -2.16 -3.08
C ILE A 67 7.76 -0.84 -3.64
N GLY A 68 6.63 -0.84 -4.36
CA GLY A 68 6.04 0.37 -4.93
C GLY A 68 5.65 1.41 -3.86
N LEU A 69 5.03 0.95 -2.75
CA LEU A 69 4.65 1.81 -1.63
C LEU A 69 5.87 2.36 -0.89
N THR A 70 6.88 1.52 -0.65
CA THR A 70 8.11 1.95 0.04
C THR A 70 8.91 2.90 -0.83
N ALA A 71 9.09 2.58 -2.12
CA ALA A 71 9.75 3.44 -3.08
C ALA A 71 8.99 4.77 -3.25
N GLY A 72 7.67 4.74 -3.34
CA GLY A 72 6.82 5.93 -3.39
C GLY A 72 6.92 6.79 -2.13
N TYR A 73 6.93 6.17 -0.95
CA TYR A 73 7.11 6.87 0.33
C TYR A 73 8.51 7.51 0.45
N LEU A 74 9.56 6.77 0.10
CA LEU A 74 10.93 7.28 0.07
C LEU A 74 11.11 8.39 -0.97
N SER A 75 10.52 8.22 -2.15
CA SER A 75 10.51 9.22 -3.22
C SER A 75 9.82 10.50 -2.75
N ARG A 76 8.62 10.41 -2.16
CA ARG A 76 7.93 11.56 -1.57
C ARG A 76 8.76 12.23 -0.47
N LYS A 77 9.43 11.44 0.38
CA LYS A 77 10.30 11.96 1.44
C LYS A 77 11.57 12.63 0.90
N ALA A 78 12.07 12.21 -0.25
CA ALA A 78 13.22 12.81 -0.92
C ALA A 78 12.84 14.08 -1.71
N VAL A 79 11.65 14.12 -2.31
CA VAL A 79 11.20 15.19 -3.24
C VAL A 79 10.42 16.30 -2.54
N ILE A 80 9.43 15.97 -1.71
CA ILE A 80 8.43 16.94 -1.18
C ILE A 80 8.83 17.49 0.19
N ARG A 81 9.59 16.74 0.97
CA ARG A 81 10.13 17.19 2.25
C ARG A 81 11.55 17.64 1.99
N GLU A 82 11.99 18.78 2.52
CA GLU A 82 13.41 19.04 2.70
C GLU A 82 13.93 17.86 3.51
N SER A 83 14.49 16.86 2.84
CA SER A 83 14.97 15.67 3.52
C SER A 83 16.02 16.18 4.50
N ASP A 84 15.82 15.97 5.80
CA ASP A 84 16.82 16.22 6.82
C ASP A 84 18.17 15.79 6.25
N SER A 85 19.15 16.69 6.32
CA SER A 85 20.38 16.75 5.52
C SER A 85 21.07 15.42 5.19
N ASN A 86 20.82 14.36 5.95
CA ASN A 86 21.37 13.01 5.83
C ASN A 86 21.05 12.32 4.50
N LEU A 87 19.81 12.35 3.99
CA LEU A 87 19.51 11.68 2.71
C LEU A 87 20.18 12.39 1.53
N ARG A 88 20.13 13.73 1.51
CA ARG A 88 20.89 14.56 0.54
C ARG A 88 22.40 14.34 0.65
N LYS A 89 22.95 14.22 1.86
CA LYS A 89 24.36 13.92 2.09
C LYS A 89 24.74 12.54 1.59
N LEU A 90 23.90 11.52 1.79
CA LEU A 90 24.15 10.17 1.27
C LEU A 90 24.09 10.13 -0.26
N PHE A 91 23.07 10.73 -0.87
CA PHE A 91 23.00 10.88 -2.33
C PHE A 91 24.19 11.68 -2.86
N GLY A 92 24.55 12.78 -2.21
CA GLY A 92 25.71 13.59 -2.54
C GLY A 92 27.02 12.83 -2.41
N ALA A 93 27.20 12.02 -1.37
CA ALA A 93 28.39 11.20 -1.17
C ALA A 93 28.49 10.08 -2.23
N VAL A 94 27.39 9.41 -2.55
CA VAL A 94 27.37 8.39 -3.61
C VAL A 94 27.65 9.02 -4.97
N LEU A 95 27.03 10.16 -5.28
CA LEU A 95 27.30 10.91 -6.51
C LEU A 95 28.75 11.38 -6.55
N GLN A 96 29.27 11.93 -5.45
CA GLN A 96 30.66 12.37 -5.35
C GLN A 96 31.63 11.21 -5.55
N LEU A 97 31.40 10.05 -4.95
CA LEU A 97 32.23 8.85 -5.15
C LEU A 97 32.17 8.35 -6.59
N GLY A 98 30.98 8.33 -7.20
CA GLY A 98 30.80 7.96 -8.60
C GLY A 98 31.52 8.92 -9.55
N ILE A 99 31.34 10.22 -9.37
CA ILE A 99 32.01 11.26 -10.16
C ILE A 99 33.53 11.21 -9.92
N THR A 100 33.98 11.04 -8.68
CA THR A 100 35.42 10.99 -8.34
C THR A 100 36.10 9.79 -9.00
N ASN A 101 35.46 8.61 -8.97
CA ASN A 101 36.02 7.42 -9.60
C ASN A 101 36.05 7.55 -11.13
N LEU A 102 35.03 8.16 -11.73
CA LEU A 102 34.99 8.38 -13.18
C LEU A 102 35.94 9.50 -13.64
N VAL A 103 36.10 10.58 -12.87
CA VAL A 103 37.07 11.65 -13.14
C VAL A 103 38.50 11.16 -12.99
N ALA A 104 38.76 10.29 -12.01
CA ALA A 104 40.08 9.68 -11.82
C ALA A 104 40.50 8.79 -13.00
N GLN A 105 39.54 8.18 -13.70
CA GLN A 105 39.82 7.30 -14.85
C GLN A 105 39.77 8.06 -16.19
N HIS A 106 38.86 9.03 -16.36
CA HIS A 106 38.63 9.76 -17.62
C HIS A 106 38.22 11.24 -17.40
N PRO A 107 39.17 12.14 -17.10
CA PRO A 107 38.88 13.54 -16.74
C PRO A 107 38.26 14.36 -17.90
N ASP A 108 38.75 14.16 -19.13
CA ASP A 108 38.35 14.98 -20.29
C ASP A 108 36.89 14.75 -20.72
N ASN A 109 36.41 13.50 -20.59
CA ASN A 109 35.06 13.10 -21.01
C ASN A 109 33.97 13.66 -20.08
N ILE A 110 34.28 13.75 -18.78
CA ILE A 110 33.35 14.31 -17.77
C ILE A 110 33.21 15.83 -17.97
N ILE A 111 34.32 16.52 -18.28
CA ILE A 111 34.30 17.97 -18.54
C ILE A 111 33.51 18.27 -19.82
N ALA A 112 33.67 17.46 -20.87
CA ALA A 112 32.90 17.59 -22.11
C ALA A 112 31.40 17.32 -21.89
N PHE A 113 31.05 16.27 -21.14
CA PHE A 113 29.67 15.95 -20.79
C PHE A 113 29.03 17.03 -19.91
N GLY A 114 29.76 17.54 -18.92
CA GLY A 114 29.31 18.65 -18.07
C GLY A 114 29.07 19.93 -18.88
N LYS A 115 29.98 20.26 -19.80
CA LYS A 115 29.80 21.38 -20.75
C LYS A 115 28.59 21.17 -21.65
N PHE A 116 28.36 19.95 -22.14
CA PHE A 116 27.22 19.60 -22.99
C PHE A 116 25.88 19.74 -22.24
N ILE A 117 25.79 19.18 -21.02
CA ILE A 117 24.59 19.27 -20.17
C ILE A 117 24.32 20.74 -19.78
N PHE A 118 25.34 21.49 -19.37
CA PHE A 118 25.20 22.91 -19.04
C PHE A 118 24.75 23.73 -20.25
N GLN A 119 25.37 23.53 -21.42
CA GLN A 119 24.99 24.26 -22.64
C GLN A 119 23.59 23.89 -23.14
N ASN A 120 23.15 22.64 -23.04
CA ASN A 120 21.80 22.25 -23.49
C ASN A 120 20.68 22.66 -22.52
N ILE A 121 20.94 22.68 -21.21
CA ILE A 121 19.92 22.97 -20.21
C ILE A 121 19.86 24.46 -19.86
N PHE A 122 21.00 25.15 -19.74
CA PHE A 122 21.05 26.56 -19.31
C PHE A 122 21.01 27.58 -20.45
N ARG A 123 21.32 27.20 -21.70
CA ARG A 123 21.45 28.17 -22.82
C ARG A 123 20.16 28.40 -23.62
N LYS A 124 19.08 27.66 -23.34
CA LYS A 124 17.79 27.79 -24.06
C LYS A 124 16.94 28.99 -23.59
N THR A 125 17.39 29.77 -22.61
CA THR A 125 16.60 30.85 -21.99
C THR A 125 16.99 32.28 -22.37
N GLU A 126 18.02 32.52 -23.19
CA GLU A 126 18.49 33.89 -23.52
C GLU A 126 18.47 34.28 -25.02
N THR A 127 17.64 33.67 -25.85
CA THR A 127 17.40 34.17 -27.22
C THR A 127 15.94 34.52 -27.42
N ASN A 128 15.50 35.60 -26.77
CA ASN A 128 14.26 36.27 -27.14
C ASN A 128 14.20 37.75 -26.67
N TYR A 129 15.22 38.56 -26.97
CA TYR A 129 15.07 40.03 -27.03
C TYR A 129 16.16 40.62 -27.92
N SER A 130 15.79 40.94 -29.17
CA SER A 130 16.28 42.10 -29.94
C SER A 130 15.71 42.06 -31.36
N LYS A 131 14.67 42.86 -31.60
CA LYS A 131 14.33 43.45 -32.90
C LYS A 131 14.07 44.93 -32.67
N PRO A 132 14.81 45.84 -33.32
CA PRO A 132 14.19 46.93 -34.04
C PRO A 132 13.60 46.42 -35.36
#